data_AF-A0A3M1EI74-F1
#
_entry.id   AF-A0A3M1EI74-F1
#
_cell.length_a   1.000
_cell.length_b   1.000
_cell.length_c   1.000
_cell.angle_alpha   90.00
_cell.angle_beta   90.00
_cell.angle_gamma   90.00
#
_symmetry.space_group_name_H-M   'P 1'
#
loop_
_entity.id
_entity.type
_entity.pdbx_description
1 polymer ?
#
loop_
_entity_poly.entity_id
_entity_poly.type
_entity_poly.pdbx_seq_one_letter_code
_entity_poly.pdbx_strand_id
1 'polypeptide(L)'
;MEKWKNLVEAERSGREFSNRQMLALIGLAALAAALITWVPFFHLFDYPFRLLLTIVHELGHGLAGILTGGRFQSFVIAPDGSGLAYTSGGWRFLIIPAGYLGVAIFAAVLIIAGRSHRWGRVTLGVTGAAMLLLTLCYGRPGTLSLGAVLNSVLTMVMGVVFGALFLRVALKASAGTVVFFLHLIAIKAGFTAFSDLFTVIGLAAAGDRHTDAHSMAELTHLPAVAWGLAWAAMAALLIGGAIWVAWGGEMET
;
A
#
# COMPACT_ATOMS: atom_id res chain seq x y z
N MET A 1 33.18 1.27 12.10
CA MET A 1 33.53 2.05 10.89
C MET A 1 33.64 1.19 9.63
N GLU A 2 34.16 -0.02 9.71
CA GLU A 2 34.41 -0.90 8.55
C GLU A 2 33.12 -1.35 7.82
N LYS A 3 32.07 -1.72 8.56
CA LYS A 3 30.74 -2.01 7.98
C LYS A 3 30.15 -0.84 7.19
N TRP A 4 30.38 0.40 7.64
CA TRP A 4 29.91 1.61 6.98
C TRP A 4 30.67 1.88 5.68
N LYS A 5 31.99 1.67 5.67
CA LYS A 5 32.81 1.79 4.45
C LYS A 5 32.38 0.80 3.37
N ASN A 6 32.12 -0.45 3.76
CA ASN A 6 31.69 -1.50 2.82
C ASN A 6 30.33 -1.21 2.19
N LEU A 7 29.40 -0.56 2.93
CA LEU A 7 28.11 -0.12 2.37
C LEU A 7 28.30 0.95 1.30
N VAL A 8 29.17 1.93 1.55
CA VAL A 8 29.48 3.02 0.61
C VAL A 8 30.21 2.49 -0.64
N GLU A 9 31.08 1.49 -0.49
CA GLU A 9 31.78 0.87 -1.61
C GLU A 9 30.88 -0.03 -2.46
N ALA A 10 29.95 -0.79 -1.85
CA ALA A 10 28.95 -1.55 -2.59
C ALA A 10 28.08 -0.63 -3.45
N GLU A 11 27.65 0.50 -2.87
CA GLU A 11 26.89 1.53 -3.57
C GLU A 11 27.66 2.16 -4.76
N ARG A 12 28.94 2.48 -4.58
CA ARG A 12 29.78 3.04 -5.66
C ARG A 12 30.11 2.04 -6.76
N SER A 13 30.12 0.74 -6.45
CA SER A 13 30.45 -0.32 -7.41
C SER A 13 29.23 -0.94 -8.09
N GLY A 14 28.01 -0.49 -7.75
CA GLY A 14 26.77 -1.09 -8.24
C GLY A 14 26.57 -2.55 -7.82
N ARG A 15 27.32 -3.01 -6.81
CA ARG A 15 27.21 -4.38 -6.27
C ARG A 15 25.99 -4.48 -5.38
N GLU A 16 25.23 -5.55 -5.54
CA GLU A 16 24.13 -5.86 -4.62
C GLU A 16 24.65 -6.03 -3.19
N PHE A 17 23.82 -5.69 -2.21
CA PHE A 17 24.15 -5.85 -0.81
C PHE A 17 24.34 -7.31 -0.45
N SER A 18 25.27 -7.60 0.48
CA SER A 18 25.34 -8.94 1.08
C SER A 18 24.06 -9.27 1.84
N ASN A 19 23.72 -10.56 1.98
CA ASN A 19 22.51 -10.99 2.71
C ASN A 19 22.46 -10.40 4.13
N ARG A 20 23.60 -10.31 4.83
CA ARG A 20 23.69 -9.71 6.18
C ARG A 20 23.31 -8.23 6.19
N GLN A 21 23.73 -7.45 5.18
CA GLN A 21 23.39 -6.04 5.06
C GLN A 21 21.91 -5.86 4.71
N MET A 22 21.40 -6.67 3.78
CA MET A 22 19.99 -6.69 3.40
C MET A 22 19.10 -6.98 4.62
N LEU A 23 19.37 -8.07 5.34
CA LEU A 23 18.62 -8.44 6.55
C LEU A 23 18.70 -7.37 7.64
N ALA A 24 19.83 -6.69 7.80
CA ALA A 24 19.94 -5.58 8.75
C ALA A 24 19.04 -4.39 8.37
N LEU A 25 18.97 -4.03 7.08
CA LEU A 25 18.10 -2.95 6.60
C LEU A 25 16.62 -3.34 6.71
N ILE A 26 16.27 -4.58 6.37
CA ILE A 26 14.91 -5.11 6.52
C ILE A 26 14.51 -5.14 8.01
N GLY A 27 15.40 -5.62 8.89
CA GLY A 27 15.16 -5.64 10.33
C GLY A 27 14.96 -4.24 10.91
N LEU A 28 15.74 -3.25 10.45
CA LEU A 28 15.55 -1.86 10.85
C LEU A 28 14.22 -1.29 10.34
N ALA A 29 13.84 -1.61 9.10
CA ALA A 29 12.56 -1.22 8.52
C ALA A 29 11.38 -1.85 9.27
N ALA A 30 11.48 -3.13 9.63
CA ALA A 30 10.49 -3.84 10.41
C ALA A 30 10.34 -3.25 11.81
N LEU A 31 11.45 -2.96 12.49
CA LEU A 31 11.43 -2.31 13.80
C LEU A 31 10.79 -0.92 13.70
N ALA A 32 11.17 -0.11 12.72
CA ALA A 32 10.56 1.20 12.50
C ALA A 32 9.05 1.09 12.23
N ALA A 33 8.63 0.17 11.36
CA ALA A 33 7.20 -0.07 11.08
C ALA A 33 6.42 -0.48 12.33
N ALA A 34 6.98 -1.39 13.14
CA ALA A 34 6.37 -1.86 14.38
C ALA A 34 6.25 -0.73 15.42
N LEU A 35 7.31 0.05 15.61
CA LEU A 35 7.30 1.20 16.52
C LEU A 35 6.25 2.23 16.10
N ILE A 36 6.23 2.60 14.82
CA ILE A 36 5.27 3.57 14.29
C ILE A 36 3.82 3.09 14.49
N THR A 37 3.57 1.79 14.31
CA THR A 37 2.22 1.23 14.33
C THR A 37 1.69 0.98 15.74
N TRP A 38 2.54 0.50 16.67
CA TRP A 38 2.07 0.00 17.97
C TRP A 38 2.47 0.84 19.18
N VAL A 39 3.40 1.79 19.03
CA VAL A 39 3.76 2.67 20.14
C VAL A 39 2.91 3.95 20.04
N PRO A 40 2.02 4.24 21.00
CA PRO A 40 1.09 5.36 20.92
C PRO A 40 1.77 6.73 20.71
N PHE A 41 2.99 6.90 21.24
CA PHE A 41 3.77 8.12 21.06
C PHE A 41 4.07 8.45 19.59
N PHE A 42 4.12 7.46 18.70
CA PHE A 42 4.42 7.64 17.28
C PHE A 42 3.18 7.79 16.39
N HIS A 43 1.97 7.96 16.96
CA HIS A 43 0.73 8.08 16.18
C HIS A 43 0.76 9.22 15.14
N LEU A 44 1.47 10.33 15.42
CA LEU A 44 1.64 11.41 14.45
C LEU A 44 2.45 10.99 13.21
N PHE A 45 3.39 10.06 13.38
CA PHE A 45 4.17 9.49 12.28
C PHE A 45 3.41 8.40 11.54
N ASP A 46 2.47 7.73 12.19
CA ASP A 46 1.62 6.72 11.56
C ASP A 46 0.62 7.34 10.58
N TYR A 47 0.07 8.50 10.94
CA TYR A 47 -1.00 9.17 10.19
C TYR A 47 -0.68 9.37 8.69
N PRO A 48 0.50 9.87 8.27
CA PRO A 48 0.86 9.92 6.86
C PRO A 48 0.83 8.55 6.16
N PHE A 49 1.33 7.47 6.79
CA PHE A 49 1.27 6.14 6.20
C PHE A 49 -0.17 5.65 6.05
N ARG A 50 -1.02 5.97 7.02
CA ARG A 50 -2.44 5.66 6.92
C ARG A 50 -3.06 6.33 5.69
N LEU A 51 -2.84 7.62 5.48
CA LEU A 51 -3.34 8.33 4.29
C LEU A 51 -2.76 7.77 2.99
N LEU A 52 -1.46 7.44 2.95
CA LEU A 52 -0.84 6.79 1.80
C LEU A 52 -1.56 5.48 1.44
N LEU A 53 -1.82 4.64 2.43
CA LEU A 53 -2.38 3.31 2.20
C LEU A 53 -3.88 3.38 1.90
N THR A 54 -4.60 4.39 2.43
CA THR A 54 -5.95 4.72 1.96
C THR A 54 -5.94 5.15 0.49
N ILE A 55 -4.97 5.98 0.04
CA ILE A 55 -4.85 6.31 -1.40
C ILE A 55 -4.65 5.04 -2.22
N VAL A 56 -3.76 4.13 -1.80
CA VAL A 56 -3.54 2.85 -2.49
C VAL A 56 -4.83 2.02 -2.54
N HIS A 57 -5.60 1.99 -1.45
CA HIS A 57 -6.90 1.32 -1.37
C HIS A 57 -7.90 1.90 -2.39
N GLU A 58 -8.12 3.21 -2.39
CA GLU A 58 -9.08 3.85 -3.31
C GLU A 58 -8.66 3.72 -4.77
N LEU A 59 -7.36 3.83 -5.05
CA LEU A 59 -6.82 3.57 -6.39
C LEU A 59 -6.99 2.11 -6.80
N GLY A 60 -6.99 1.16 -5.86
CA GLY A 60 -7.30 -0.25 -6.09
C GLY A 60 -8.70 -0.42 -6.71
N HIS A 61 -9.73 0.15 -6.09
CA HIS A 61 -11.08 0.15 -6.67
C HIS A 61 -11.12 0.83 -8.04
N GLY A 62 -10.50 2.00 -8.17
CA GLY A 62 -10.47 2.76 -9.41
C GLY A 62 -9.84 1.99 -10.57
N LEU A 63 -8.67 1.41 -10.34
CA LEU A 63 -7.94 0.61 -11.34
C LEU A 63 -8.70 -0.66 -11.71
N ALA A 64 -9.25 -1.39 -10.73
CA ALA A 64 -10.11 -2.54 -11.02
C ALA A 64 -11.35 -2.14 -11.84
N GLY A 65 -11.92 -0.97 -11.56
CA GLY A 65 -13.01 -0.39 -12.35
C GLY A 65 -12.62 -0.20 -13.80
N ILE A 66 -11.48 0.43 -14.07
CA ILE A 66 -10.97 0.64 -15.43
C ILE A 66 -10.68 -0.70 -16.12
N LEU A 67 -9.96 -1.60 -15.46
CA LEU A 67 -9.51 -2.88 -16.03
C LEU A 67 -10.67 -3.82 -16.36
N THR A 68 -11.81 -3.68 -15.68
CA THR A 68 -13.00 -4.49 -15.91
C THR A 68 -14.02 -3.83 -16.85
N GLY A 69 -13.62 -2.77 -17.56
CA GLY A 69 -14.46 -2.08 -18.56
C GLY A 69 -15.40 -1.02 -17.98
N GLY A 70 -15.23 -0.65 -16.71
CA GLY A 70 -15.90 0.47 -16.07
C GLY A 70 -15.15 1.79 -16.22
N ARG A 71 -15.52 2.77 -15.40
CA ARG A 71 -14.89 4.09 -15.32
C ARG A 71 -14.58 4.44 -13.87
N PHE A 72 -13.36 4.90 -13.64
CA PHE A 72 -12.99 5.61 -12.42
C PHE A 72 -13.29 7.09 -12.59
N GLN A 73 -14.12 7.67 -11.72
CA GLN A 73 -14.59 9.04 -11.88
C GLN A 73 -13.79 10.01 -11.01
N SER A 74 -13.62 9.65 -9.75
CA SER A 74 -12.86 10.39 -8.76
C SER A 74 -12.62 9.56 -7.50
N PHE A 75 -11.72 10.02 -6.64
CA PHE A 75 -11.61 9.55 -5.27
C PHE A 75 -11.22 10.69 -4.33
N VAL A 76 -11.58 10.54 -3.07
CA VAL A 76 -11.16 11.45 -2.01
C VAL A 76 -10.78 10.67 -0.75
N ILE A 77 -9.86 11.22 0.04
CA ILE A 77 -9.52 10.76 1.39
C ILE A 77 -9.92 11.82 2.41
N ALA A 78 -10.39 11.38 3.58
CA ALA A 78 -10.81 12.23 4.67
C ALA A 78 -9.75 12.30 5.79
N PRO A 79 -9.77 13.33 6.66
CA PRO A 79 -8.82 13.48 7.75
C PRO A 79 -8.88 12.37 8.81
N ASP A 80 -9.99 11.65 8.88
CA ASP A 80 -10.14 10.48 9.73
C ASP A 80 -9.53 9.22 9.10
N GLY A 81 -8.82 9.35 7.97
CA GLY A 81 -8.16 8.28 7.22
C GLY A 81 -9.08 7.39 6.40
N SER A 82 -10.39 7.66 6.37
CA SER A 82 -11.31 6.99 5.44
C SER A 82 -11.11 7.51 4.01
N GLY A 83 -11.55 6.72 3.04
CA GLY A 83 -11.51 7.06 1.62
C GLY A 83 -12.84 6.74 0.94
N LEU A 84 -13.03 7.32 -0.23
CA LEU A 84 -14.19 7.05 -1.08
C LEU A 84 -13.83 7.20 -2.56
N ALA A 85 -13.86 6.08 -3.28
CA ALA A 85 -13.72 6.00 -4.72
C ALA A 85 -15.08 5.94 -5.43
N TYR A 86 -15.27 6.83 -6.40
CA TYR A 86 -16.44 6.86 -7.28
C TYR A 86 -16.12 6.08 -8.56
N THR A 87 -16.75 4.93 -8.72
CA THR A 87 -16.64 4.08 -9.92
C THR A 87 -18.01 3.86 -10.55
N SER A 88 -18.04 3.62 -11.87
CA SER A 88 -19.29 3.32 -12.60
C SER A 88 -19.06 2.25 -13.66
N GLY A 89 -19.98 1.29 -13.79
CA GLY A 89 -19.81 0.13 -14.65
C GLY A 89 -18.70 -0.81 -14.16
N GLY A 90 -18.21 -1.68 -15.05
CA GLY A 90 -17.19 -2.68 -14.73
C GLY A 90 -17.74 -3.84 -13.91
N TRP A 91 -16.84 -4.74 -13.50
CA TRP A 91 -17.21 -5.96 -12.79
C TRP A 91 -17.08 -5.76 -11.28
N ARG A 92 -18.20 -5.40 -10.64
CA ARG A 92 -18.27 -5.11 -9.19
C ARG A 92 -17.64 -6.19 -8.31
N PHE A 93 -17.76 -7.46 -8.70
CA PHE A 93 -17.17 -8.60 -7.99
C PHE A 93 -15.64 -8.48 -7.83
N LEU A 94 -14.95 -7.86 -8.79
CA LEU A 94 -13.51 -7.60 -8.72
C LEU A 94 -13.20 -6.20 -8.16
N ILE A 95 -14.07 -5.22 -8.40
CA ILE A 95 -13.87 -3.84 -7.92
C ILE A 95 -13.95 -3.76 -6.40
N ILE A 96 -14.96 -4.37 -5.79
CA ILE A 96 -15.21 -4.30 -4.34
C ILE A 96 -14.01 -4.81 -3.52
N PRO A 97 -13.44 -6.00 -3.75
CA PRO A 97 -12.27 -6.43 -2.99
C PRO A 97 -10.97 -5.71 -3.35
N ALA A 98 -10.93 -4.95 -4.45
CA ALA A 98 -9.70 -4.37 -4.96
C ALA A 98 -9.08 -3.32 -4.05
N GLY A 99 -9.85 -2.72 -3.13
CA GLY A 99 -9.30 -1.85 -2.08
C GLY A 99 -8.34 -2.62 -1.17
N TYR A 100 -8.86 -3.63 -0.46
CA TYR A 100 -8.06 -4.45 0.46
C TYR A 100 -6.98 -5.28 -0.26
N LEU A 101 -7.37 -5.98 -1.33
CA LEU A 101 -6.43 -6.81 -2.09
C LEU A 101 -5.40 -5.95 -2.83
N GLY A 102 -5.74 -4.73 -3.24
CA GLY A 102 -4.82 -3.78 -3.83
C GLY A 102 -3.70 -3.40 -2.88
N VAL A 103 -4.00 -3.13 -1.60
CA VAL A 103 -2.97 -2.87 -0.58
C VAL A 103 -2.10 -4.11 -0.33
N ALA A 104 -2.69 -5.31 -0.30
CA ALA A 104 -1.94 -6.56 -0.15
C ALA A 104 -1.02 -6.86 -1.36
N ILE A 105 -1.51 -6.64 -2.58
CA ILE A 105 -0.72 -6.75 -3.82
C ILE A 105 0.40 -5.71 -3.82
N PHE A 106 0.10 -4.48 -3.40
CA PHE A 106 1.10 -3.42 -3.29
C PHE A 106 2.22 -3.81 -2.32
N ALA A 107 1.89 -4.34 -1.14
CA ALA A 107 2.86 -4.89 -0.20
C ALA A 107 3.69 -6.01 -0.84
N ALA A 108 3.03 -7.00 -1.47
CA ALA A 108 3.69 -8.13 -2.12
C ALA A 108 4.68 -7.71 -3.22
N VAL A 109 4.30 -6.77 -4.08
CA VAL A 109 5.16 -6.24 -5.15
C VAL A 109 6.39 -5.55 -4.57
N LEU A 110 6.22 -4.71 -3.53
CA LEU A 110 7.35 -4.07 -2.87
C LEU A 110 8.26 -5.11 -2.22
N ILE A 111 7.72 -6.09 -1.51
CA ILE A 111 8.48 -7.19 -0.89
C ILE A 111 9.39 -7.88 -1.93
N ILE A 112 8.83 -8.29 -3.07
CA ILE A 112 9.58 -8.98 -4.13
C ILE A 112 10.66 -8.06 -4.73
N ALA A 113 10.30 -6.81 -5.04
CA ALA A 113 11.24 -5.82 -5.59
C ALA A 113 12.37 -5.46 -4.61
N GLY A 114 12.14 -5.62 -3.30
CA GLY A 114 13.08 -5.29 -2.24
C GLY A 114 14.38 -6.08 -2.24
N ARG A 115 14.43 -7.24 -2.91
CA ARG A 115 15.66 -8.06 -3.01
C ARG A 115 16.79 -7.39 -3.77
N SER A 116 16.49 -6.40 -4.60
CA SER A 116 17.47 -5.68 -5.40
C SER A 116 17.22 -4.20 -5.29
N HIS A 117 18.25 -3.44 -4.95
CA HIS A 117 18.13 -1.98 -4.89
C HIS A 117 17.76 -1.39 -6.26
N ARG A 118 18.17 -2.02 -7.37
CA ARG A 118 17.79 -1.62 -8.73
C ARG A 118 16.30 -1.78 -8.97
N TRP A 119 15.76 -2.98 -8.70
CA TRP A 119 14.33 -3.23 -8.85
C TRP A 119 13.49 -2.42 -7.86
N GLY A 120 14.01 -2.18 -6.65
CA GLY A 120 13.41 -1.29 -5.68
C GLY A 120 13.31 0.16 -6.17
N ARG A 121 14.36 0.70 -6.82
CA ARG A 121 14.31 2.03 -7.45
C ARG A 121 13.26 2.10 -8.55
N VAL A 122 13.24 1.11 -9.45
CA VAL A 122 12.26 1.07 -10.54
C VAL A 122 10.84 1.02 -9.98
N THR A 123 10.60 0.15 -9.00
CA THR A 123 9.28 -0.02 -8.39
C THR A 123 8.82 1.26 -7.69
N LEU A 124 9.66 1.89 -6.86
CA LEU A 124 9.35 3.18 -6.25
C LEU A 124 9.11 4.27 -7.29
N GLY A 125 9.89 4.30 -8.37
CA GLY A 125 9.73 5.27 -9.45
C GLY A 125 8.40 5.12 -10.18
N VAL A 126 8.05 3.89 -10.56
CA VAL A 126 6.76 3.56 -11.21
C VAL A 126 5.59 3.84 -10.28
N THR A 127 5.65 3.41 -9.02
CA THR A 127 4.60 3.70 -8.03
C THR A 127 4.46 5.20 -7.81
N GLY A 128 5.55 5.94 -7.66
CA GLY A 128 5.53 7.39 -7.48
C GLY A 128 4.91 8.11 -8.67
N ALA A 129 5.30 7.75 -9.89
CA ALA A 129 4.73 8.31 -11.12
C ALA A 129 3.24 7.97 -11.28
N ALA A 130 2.86 6.71 -11.05
CA ALA A 130 1.48 6.26 -11.12
C ALA A 130 0.61 6.97 -10.09
N MET A 131 1.09 7.10 -8.85
CA MET A 131 0.36 7.81 -7.80
C MET A 131 0.18 9.29 -8.13
N LEU A 132 1.22 9.98 -8.62
CA LEU A 132 1.07 11.36 -9.11
C LEU A 132 0.03 11.45 -10.22
N LEU A 133 0.15 10.62 -11.26
CA LEU A 133 -0.75 10.65 -12.41
C LEU A 133 -2.20 10.40 -11.98
N LEU A 134 -2.44 9.33 -11.21
CA LEU A 134 -3.77 8.94 -10.80
C LEU A 134 -4.39 9.94 -9.81
N THR A 135 -3.62 10.48 -8.88
CA THR A 135 -4.09 11.55 -8.00
C THR A 135 -4.43 12.81 -8.78
N LEU A 136 -3.62 13.23 -9.76
CA LEU A 136 -3.90 14.42 -10.57
C LEU A 136 -5.13 14.22 -11.47
N CYS A 137 -5.33 13.01 -12.01
CA CYS A 137 -6.47 12.72 -12.87
C CYS A 137 -7.79 12.53 -12.09
N TYR A 138 -7.74 11.92 -10.90
CA TYR A 138 -8.93 11.43 -10.20
C TYR A 138 -9.11 11.98 -8.77
N GLY A 139 -8.13 12.65 -8.18
CA GLY A 139 -8.18 13.21 -6.81
C GLY A 139 -9.05 14.46 -6.66
N ARG A 140 -10.16 14.52 -7.39
CA ARG A 140 -11.12 15.65 -7.46
C ARG A 140 -12.38 15.33 -6.63
N PRO A 141 -13.12 16.33 -6.15
CA PRO A 141 -14.26 16.06 -5.28
C PRO A 141 -15.40 15.39 -6.07
N GLY A 142 -16.07 14.40 -5.46
CA GLY A 142 -17.27 13.76 -6.05
C GLY A 142 -18.53 14.61 -5.98
N THR A 143 -18.58 15.58 -5.06
CA THR A 143 -19.68 16.55 -4.90
C THR A 143 -19.11 17.94 -4.64
N LEU A 144 -19.90 19.00 -4.85
CA LEU A 144 -19.47 20.38 -4.55
C LEU A 144 -19.67 20.77 -3.07
N SER A 145 -19.88 19.80 -2.17
CA SER A 145 -19.97 20.07 -0.74
C SER A 145 -18.60 20.53 -0.20
N LEU A 146 -18.62 21.43 0.79
CA LEU A 146 -17.39 21.94 1.41
C LEU A 146 -16.50 20.79 1.91
N GLY A 147 -17.10 19.78 2.55
CA GLY A 147 -16.38 18.59 3.02
C GLY A 147 -15.70 17.81 1.89
N ALA A 148 -16.39 17.57 0.77
CA ALA A 148 -15.80 16.86 -0.36
C ALA A 148 -14.64 17.66 -1.00
N VAL A 149 -14.76 18.98 -1.08
CA VAL A 149 -13.68 19.85 -1.59
C VAL A 149 -12.45 19.80 -0.67
N LEU A 150 -12.63 19.89 0.65
CA LEU A 150 -11.52 19.79 1.61
C LEU A 150 -10.84 18.41 1.56
N ASN A 151 -11.62 17.33 1.47
CA ASN A 151 -11.09 15.98 1.30
C ASN A 151 -10.31 15.84 -0.01
N SER A 152 -10.79 16.43 -1.11
CA SER A 152 -10.06 16.45 -2.38
C SER A 152 -8.74 17.24 -2.30
N VAL A 153 -8.70 18.37 -1.58
CA VAL A 153 -7.45 19.11 -1.35
C VAL A 153 -6.45 18.25 -0.57
N LEU A 154 -6.90 17.59 0.50
CA LEU A 154 -6.07 16.65 1.26
C LEU A 154 -5.55 15.52 0.35
N THR A 155 -6.42 14.92 -0.45
CA THR A 155 -6.10 13.86 -1.42
C THR A 155 -5.01 14.31 -2.39
N MET A 156 -5.17 15.50 -2.96
CA MET A 156 -4.23 16.09 -3.91
C MET A 156 -2.88 16.34 -3.26
N VAL A 157 -2.86 16.98 -2.08
CA VAL A 157 -1.62 17.27 -1.34
C VAL A 157 -0.90 15.97 -1.00
N MET A 158 -1.59 14.99 -0.41
CA MET A 158 -0.96 13.76 0.04
C MET A 158 -0.47 12.90 -1.13
N GLY A 159 -1.27 12.74 -2.18
CA GLY A 159 -0.85 12.00 -3.37
C GLY A 159 0.32 12.65 -4.09
N VAL A 160 0.35 14.00 -4.17
CA VAL A 160 1.50 14.74 -4.72
C VAL A 160 2.74 14.59 -3.85
N VAL A 161 2.61 14.76 -2.53
CA VAL A 161 3.72 14.63 -1.58
C VAL A 161 4.32 13.23 -1.63
N PHE A 162 3.51 12.18 -1.55
CA PHE A 162 4.01 10.81 -1.58
C PHE A 162 4.54 10.42 -2.96
N GLY A 163 3.88 10.83 -4.04
CA GLY A 163 4.34 10.55 -5.39
C GLY A 163 5.70 11.19 -5.67
N ALA A 164 5.87 12.46 -5.27
CA ALA A 164 7.14 13.16 -5.34
C ALA A 164 8.20 12.57 -4.40
N LEU A 165 7.83 12.13 -3.20
CA LEU A 165 8.73 11.46 -2.26
C LEU A 165 9.27 10.16 -2.86
N PHE A 166 8.40 9.33 -3.43
CA PHE A 166 8.77 8.04 -4.03
C PHE A 166 9.70 8.25 -5.23
N LEU A 167 9.38 9.21 -6.11
CA LEU A 167 10.26 9.59 -7.22
C LEU A 167 11.61 10.12 -6.72
N ARG A 168 11.61 10.97 -5.69
CA ARG A 168 12.85 11.50 -5.12
C ARG A 168 13.72 10.37 -4.54
N VAL A 169 13.12 9.42 -3.84
CA VAL A 169 13.85 8.27 -3.29
C VAL A 169 14.39 7.41 -4.43
N ALA A 170 13.56 7.07 -5.42
CA ALA A 170 13.96 6.28 -6.58
C ALA A 170 15.17 6.90 -7.33
N LEU A 171 15.12 8.22 -7.57
CA LEU A 171 16.10 8.93 -8.41
C LEU A 171 17.34 9.39 -7.65
N LYS A 172 17.22 9.78 -6.38
CA LYS A 172 18.29 10.51 -5.66
C LYS A 172 18.75 9.87 -4.35
N ALA A 173 17.99 8.95 -3.76
CA ALA A 173 18.41 8.35 -2.49
C ALA A 173 19.55 7.34 -2.69
N SER A 174 20.27 7.04 -1.61
CA SER A 174 21.26 5.99 -1.60
C SER A 174 20.63 4.60 -1.76
N ALA A 175 21.40 3.61 -2.22
CA ALA A 175 20.92 2.23 -2.38
C ALA A 175 20.38 1.66 -1.04
N GLY A 176 21.05 1.94 0.07
CA GLY A 176 20.61 1.52 1.40
C GLY A 176 19.29 2.18 1.82
N THR A 177 19.13 3.48 1.52
CA THR A 177 17.88 4.20 1.78
C THR A 177 16.73 3.66 0.93
N VAL A 178 16.97 3.31 -0.35
CA VAL A 178 15.95 2.68 -1.20
C VAL A 178 15.47 1.37 -0.60
N VAL A 179 16.40 0.48 -0.23
CA VAL A 179 16.07 -0.82 0.36
C VAL A 179 15.32 -0.65 1.68
N PHE A 180 15.83 0.21 2.58
CA PHE A 180 15.16 0.49 3.86
C PHE A 180 13.75 1.06 3.66
N PHE A 181 13.62 2.12 2.85
CA PHE A 181 12.36 2.81 2.63
C PHE A 181 11.32 1.90 1.98
N LEU A 182 11.72 1.15 0.95
CA LEU A 182 10.84 0.23 0.27
C LEU A 182 10.30 -0.85 1.22
N HIS A 183 11.16 -1.47 2.04
CA HIS A 183 10.70 -2.48 3.00
C HIS A 183 9.86 -1.86 4.13
N LEU A 184 10.16 -0.62 4.55
CA LEU A 184 9.34 0.10 5.51
C LEU A 184 7.91 0.27 4.98
N ILE A 185 7.75 0.74 3.74
CA ILE A 185 6.44 0.88 3.09
C ILE A 185 5.78 -0.49 2.89
N ALA A 186 6.53 -1.51 2.46
CA ALA A 186 6.00 -2.85 2.24
C ALA A 186 5.43 -3.47 3.51
N ILE A 187 6.15 -3.36 4.64
CA ILE A 187 5.73 -3.89 5.94
C ILE A 187 4.55 -3.08 6.48
N LYS A 188 4.57 -1.75 6.37
CA LYS A 188 3.44 -0.90 6.73
C LYS A 188 2.19 -1.26 5.92
N ALA A 189 2.32 -1.45 4.61
CA ALA A 189 1.24 -1.89 3.74
C ALA A 189 0.70 -3.26 4.17
N GLY A 190 1.57 -4.22 4.52
CA GLY A 190 1.17 -5.51 5.07
C GLY A 190 0.37 -5.39 6.37
N PHE A 191 0.86 -4.60 7.34
CA PHE A 191 0.13 -4.36 8.60
C PHE A 191 -1.23 -3.73 8.36
N THR A 192 -1.31 -2.71 7.51
CA THR A 192 -2.57 -2.04 7.17
C THR A 192 -3.52 -2.96 6.43
N ALA A 193 -3.06 -3.77 5.47
CA ALA A 193 -3.92 -4.73 4.76
C ALA A 193 -4.65 -5.66 5.73
N PHE A 194 -3.94 -6.23 6.72
CA PHE A 194 -4.56 -7.09 7.71
C PHE A 194 -5.42 -6.31 8.72
N SER A 195 -4.95 -5.14 9.18
CA SER A 195 -5.71 -4.30 10.10
C SER A 195 -7.07 -3.87 9.52
N ASP A 196 -7.07 -3.44 8.26
CA ASP A 196 -8.27 -2.99 7.56
C ASP A 196 -9.21 -4.17 7.29
N LEU A 197 -8.67 -5.35 6.95
CA LEU A 197 -9.45 -6.57 6.79
C LEU A 197 -10.07 -7.05 8.12
N PHE A 198 -9.34 -7.00 9.23
CA PHE A 198 -9.92 -7.33 10.54
C PHE A 198 -10.98 -6.30 10.95
N THR A 199 -10.76 -5.03 10.63
CA THR A 199 -11.76 -3.97 10.85
C THR A 199 -13.03 -4.25 10.07
N VAL A 200 -12.94 -4.56 8.77
CA VAL A 200 -14.13 -4.83 7.95
C VAL A 200 -14.86 -6.10 8.38
N ILE A 201 -14.14 -7.13 8.82
CA ILE A 201 -14.74 -8.34 9.41
C ILE A 201 -15.51 -8.00 10.70
N GLY A 202 -14.91 -7.20 11.59
CA GLY A 202 -15.55 -6.77 12.83
C GLY A 202 -16.80 -5.92 12.59
N LEU A 203 -16.73 -4.94 11.68
CA LEU A 203 -17.87 -4.12 11.28
C LEU A 203 -18.98 -4.94 10.63
N ALA A 204 -18.62 -5.88 9.76
CA ALA A 204 -19.57 -6.80 9.14
C ALA A 204 -20.28 -7.69 10.17
N ALA A 205 -19.54 -8.18 11.18
CA ALA A 205 -20.11 -8.96 12.28
C ALA A 205 -21.03 -8.12 13.18
N ALA A 206 -20.74 -6.83 13.33
CA ALA A 206 -21.57 -5.86 14.05
C ALA A 206 -22.80 -5.38 13.25
N GLY A 207 -22.93 -5.77 11.97
CA GLY A 207 -24.05 -5.43 11.12
C GLY A 207 -23.95 -4.06 10.43
N ASP A 208 -22.76 -3.45 10.38
CA ASP A 208 -22.55 -2.20 9.65
C ASP A 208 -22.73 -2.40 8.14
N ARG A 209 -23.51 -1.51 7.52
CA ARG A 209 -23.85 -1.54 6.10
C ARG A 209 -22.95 -0.65 5.24
N HIS A 210 -22.13 0.20 5.84
CA HIS A 210 -21.23 1.11 5.13
C HIS A 210 -19.85 0.48 4.91
N THR A 211 -19.82 -0.76 4.46
CA THR A 211 -18.58 -1.50 4.19
C THR A 211 -18.61 -2.16 2.83
N ASP A 212 -17.43 -2.36 2.25
CA ASP A 212 -17.27 -3.14 1.02
C ASP A 212 -17.73 -4.58 1.19
N ALA A 213 -17.51 -5.17 2.37
CA ALA A 213 -17.98 -6.51 2.69
C ALA A 213 -19.52 -6.58 2.61
N HIS A 214 -20.22 -5.55 3.08
CA HIS A 214 -21.67 -5.45 2.92
C HIS A 214 -22.07 -5.26 1.46
N SER A 215 -21.38 -4.38 0.72
CA SER A 215 -21.63 -4.20 -0.73
C SER A 215 -21.45 -5.50 -1.53
N MET A 216 -20.50 -6.35 -1.12
CA MET A 216 -20.29 -7.67 -1.71
C MET A 216 -21.39 -8.66 -1.33
N ALA A 217 -21.87 -8.59 -0.08
CA ALA A 217 -22.99 -9.39 0.39
C ALA A 217 -24.28 -9.05 -0.37
N GLU A 218 -24.56 -7.78 -0.64
CA GLU A 218 -25.69 -7.37 -1.48
C GLU A 218 -25.58 -7.91 -2.90
N LEU A 219 -24.35 -7.94 -3.45
CA LEU A 219 -24.10 -8.43 -4.81
C LEU A 219 -24.26 -9.97 -4.95
N THR A 220 -23.91 -10.72 -3.90
CA THR A 220 -23.74 -12.18 -3.98
C THR A 220 -24.71 -12.97 -3.11
N HIS A 221 -25.44 -12.29 -2.22
CA HIS A 221 -26.32 -12.86 -1.20
C HIS A 221 -25.61 -13.77 -0.18
N LEU A 222 -24.28 -13.73 -0.13
CA LEU A 222 -23.48 -14.42 0.90
C LEU A 222 -23.17 -13.47 2.07
N PRO A 223 -22.95 -13.99 3.30
CA PRO A 223 -22.66 -13.14 4.46
C PRO A 223 -21.42 -12.27 4.27
N ALA A 224 -21.49 -10.99 4.66
CA ALA A 224 -20.37 -10.04 4.56
C ALA A 224 -19.10 -10.52 5.28
N VAL A 225 -19.25 -11.16 6.45
CA VAL A 225 -18.14 -11.75 7.21
C VAL A 225 -17.40 -12.81 6.39
N ALA A 226 -18.12 -13.62 5.59
CA ALA A 226 -17.49 -14.64 4.75
C ALA A 226 -16.58 -14.03 3.69
N TRP A 227 -16.98 -12.90 3.10
CA TRP A 227 -16.16 -12.16 2.15
C TRP A 227 -14.93 -11.53 2.81
N GLY A 228 -15.09 -10.90 3.98
CA GLY A 228 -13.96 -10.36 4.74
C GLY A 228 -12.92 -11.45 5.07
N LEU A 229 -13.35 -12.63 5.51
CA LEU A 229 -12.47 -13.78 5.76
C LEU A 229 -11.79 -14.29 4.48
N ALA A 230 -12.52 -14.38 3.37
CA ALA A 230 -11.96 -14.80 2.10
C ALA A 230 -10.86 -13.84 1.62
N TRP A 231 -11.08 -12.54 1.71
CA TRP A 231 -10.10 -11.53 1.34
C TRP A 231 -8.88 -11.54 2.28
N ALA A 232 -9.08 -11.78 3.57
CA ALA A 232 -7.98 -11.96 4.52
C ALA A 232 -7.11 -13.18 4.18
N ALA A 233 -7.73 -14.30 3.80
CA ALA A 233 -7.00 -15.48 3.33
C ALA A 233 -6.23 -15.19 2.04
N MET A 234 -6.84 -14.50 1.07
CA MET A 234 -6.16 -14.09 -0.17
C MET A 234 -4.99 -13.14 0.10
N ALA A 235 -5.15 -12.16 0.98
CA ALA A 235 -4.08 -11.26 1.38
C ALA A 235 -2.91 -12.02 2.05
N ALA A 236 -3.22 -13.00 2.90
CA ALA A 236 -2.20 -13.87 3.50
C ALA A 236 -1.44 -14.69 2.46
N LEU A 237 -2.13 -15.24 1.46
CA LEU A 237 -1.48 -15.97 0.36
C LEU A 237 -0.61 -15.05 -0.50
N LEU A 238 -1.07 -13.84 -0.81
CA LEU A 238 -0.31 -12.86 -1.60
C LEU A 238 0.97 -12.44 -0.89
N ILE A 239 0.87 -12.04 0.38
CA ILE A 239 2.02 -11.56 1.16
C ILE A 239 2.94 -12.73 1.52
N GLY A 240 2.40 -13.86 1.98
CA GLY A 240 3.17 -15.07 2.30
C GLY A 240 3.88 -15.65 1.08
N GLY A 241 3.19 -15.69 -0.06
CA GLY A 241 3.76 -16.08 -1.35
C GLY A 241 4.87 -15.14 -1.81
N ALA A 242 4.69 -13.82 -1.65
CA ALA A 242 5.75 -12.84 -1.94
C ALA A 242 6.99 -13.05 -1.06
N ILE A 243 6.81 -13.33 0.23
CA ILE A 243 7.92 -13.65 1.14
C ILE A 243 8.59 -14.96 0.73
N TRP A 244 7.84 -15.99 0.36
CA TRP A 244 8.40 -17.27 -0.09
C TRP A 244 9.14 -17.15 -1.42
N VAL A 245 8.59 -16.45 -2.42
CA VAL A 245 9.27 -16.19 -3.70
C VAL A 245 10.55 -15.39 -3.47
N ALA A 246 10.50 -14.42 -2.56
CA ALA A 246 11.65 -13.60 -2.28
C ALA A 246 12.70 -14.35 -1.45
N TRP A 247 12.38 -15.09 -0.38
CA TRP A 247 13.41 -15.66 0.54
C TRP A 247 13.32 -17.17 0.77
N GLY A 248 12.33 -17.86 0.21
CA GLY A 248 12.13 -19.30 0.40
C GLY A 248 13.25 -20.17 -0.18
N GLY A 249 13.87 -19.74 -1.29
CA GLY A 249 14.97 -20.49 -1.92
C GLY A 249 16.29 -20.49 -1.13
N GLU A 250 16.42 -19.70 -0.06
CA GLU A 250 17.61 -19.69 0.81
C GLU A 250 17.51 -20.70 1.97
N MET A 251 16.36 -21.36 2.17
CA MET A 251 16.19 -22.38 3.23
C MET A 251 16.44 -23.82 2.77
N GLU A 252 16.68 -24.04 1.48
CA GLU A 252 16.95 -25.37 0.89
C GLU A 252 18.45 -25.63 0.61
N THR A 253 19.33 -24.68 0.95
CA THR A 253 20.80 -24.78 0.78
C THR A 253 21.53 -24.60 2.11
#